data_AF-A0A6J4EBU3-F1
#
_entry.id   AF-A0A6J4EBU3-F1
#
_cell.length_a   1.000
_cell.length_b   1.000
_cell.length_c   1.000
_cell.angle_alpha   90.00
_cell.angle_beta   90.00
_cell.angle_gamma   90.00
#
_symmetry.space_group_name_H-M   'P 1'
#
loop_
_entity.id
_entity.type
_entity.pdbx_description
1 polymer ?
#
loop_
_entity_poly.entity_id
_entity_poly.type
_entity_poly.pdbx_seq_one_letter_code
_entity_poly.pdbx_strand_id
1 'polypeptide(L)'
;MLAGRSIKEWIGLAAFVAVGLFAVKAYYGNSGSLAVTSESQAAPIDEAALSNYSRANYPRTYDTWGEDGVDRIKERERAAANQVARSGQCDRVTYVGLSEQESSPPNEIVVYVDCENKNRFYVGSYELTKEPWFLKVRKKIY
;
A
#
# COMPACT_ATOMS: atom_id res chain seq x y z
N MET A 1 -35.54 -11.56 76.62
CA MET A 1 -34.71 -10.72 75.74
C MET A 1 -35.43 -10.63 74.38
N LEU A 2 -36.35 -9.66 74.29
CA LEU A 2 -36.98 -9.16 73.06
C LEU A 2 -36.04 -8.03 72.55
N ALA A 3 -35.89 -7.63 71.29
CA ALA A 3 -36.51 -7.90 70.00
C ALA A 3 -35.44 -7.50 68.95
N GLY A 4 -35.42 -8.08 67.75
CA GLY A 4 -36.16 -7.50 66.64
C GLY A 4 -35.40 -6.36 65.96
N ARG A 5 -34.62 -6.67 64.92
CA ARG A 5 -34.27 -5.68 63.89
C ARG A 5 -34.91 -6.11 62.58
N SER A 6 -35.89 -5.31 62.19
CA SER A 6 -36.76 -5.47 61.02
C SER A 6 -36.01 -5.02 59.77
N ILE A 7 -36.01 -5.87 58.74
CA ILE A 7 -35.32 -5.72 57.45
C ILE A 7 -35.82 -4.52 56.59
N LYS A 8 -36.74 -3.70 57.11
CA LYS A 8 -37.41 -2.64 56.35
C LYS A 8 -36.64 -1.32 56.19
N GLU A 9 -35.39 -1.20 56.66
CA GLU A 9 -34.61 0.05 56.55
C GLU A 9 -33.64 0.14 55.35
N TRP A 10 -33.54 -0.89 54.49
CA TRP A 10 -32.60 -0.87 53.36
C TRP A 10 -33.15 -0.37 52.01
N ILE A 11 -34.42 0.05 51.96
CA ILE A 11 -35.06 0.46 50.68
C ILE A 11 -34.94 1.98 50.42
N GLY A 12 -34.50 2.77 51.41
CA GLY A 12 -34.46 4.24 51.32
C GLY A 12 -33.23 4.87 50.66
N LEU A 13 -32.27 4.09 50.15
CA LEU A 13 -31.00 4.61 49.58
C LEU A 13 -30.72 4.17 48.14
N ALA A 14 -31.74 3.63 47.45
CA ALA A 14 -31.63 3.22 46.04
C ALA A 14 -32.34 4.17 45.06
N ALA A 15 -32.85 5.32 45.52
CA ALA A 15 -33.72 6.18 44.71
C ALA A 15 -33.04 7.42 44.05
N PHE A 16 -31.76 7.71 44.29
CA PHE A 16 -31.12 8.93 43.75
C PHE A 16 -29.91 8.75 42.83
N VAL A 17 -29.47 7.52 42.53
CA VAL A 17 -28.35 7.30 41.58
C VAL A 17 -28.84 6.91 40.16
N ALA A 18 -30.10 6.51 40.00
CA ALA A 18 -30.59 5.94 38.74
C ALA A 18 -31.02 6.97 37.66
N VAL A 19 -31.15 8.26 37.97
CA VAL A 19 -31.63 9.27 36.98
C VAL A 19 -30.49 10.05 36.31
N GLY A 20 -29.27 10.04 36.85
CA GLY A 20 -28.14 10.80 36.29
C GLY A 20 -27.31 10.09 35.21
N LEU A 21 -27.34 8.76 35.13
CA LEU A 21 -26.40 8.00 34.30
C LEU A 21 -26.88 7.67 32.87
N PHE A 22 -28.15 7.91 32.56
CA PHE A 22 -28.68 7.66 31.20
C PHE A 22 -28.52 8.84 30.24
N ALA A 23 -28.20 10.05 30.71
CA ALA A 23 -28.08 11.24 29.85
C ALA A 23 -26.69 11.43 29.20
N VAL A 24 -25.63 10.77 29.68
CA VAL A 24 -24.28 10.90 29.08
C VAL A 24 -24.15 10.12 27.78
N LYS A 25 -24.96 9.08 27.57
CA LYS A 25 -24.84 8.20 26.40
C LYS A 25 -25.28 8.86 25.08
N ALA A 26 -26.05 9.94 25.14
CA ALA A 26 -26.50 10.69 23.96
C ALA A 26 -25.52 11.79 23.51
N TYR A 27 -24.60 12.23 24.36
CA TYR A 27 -23.68 13.33 24.03
C TYR A 27 -22.38 12.87 23.35
N TYR A 28 -22.03 11.58 23.43
CA TYR A 28 -20.90 10.99 22.67
C TYR A 28 -21.34 10.27 21.39
N GLY A 29 -22.55 10.55 20.91
CA GLY A 29 -23.12 9.94 19.72
C GLY A 29 -23.02 10.82 18.48
N ASN A 30 -21.84 11.36 18.13
CA ASN A 30 -21.56 11.86 16.77
C ASN A 30 -20.06 12.15 16.54
N SER A 31 -19.23 11.10 16.46
CA SER A 31 -17.90 11.20 15.84
C SER A 31 -17.88 10.32 14.60
N GLY A 32 -18.79 10.61 13.67
CA GLY A 32 -18.77 10.08 12.32
C GLY A 32 -17.62 10.68 11.54
N SER A 33 -16.46 10.04 11.62
CA SER A 33 -15.50 9.92 10.53
C SER A 33 -14.51 8.85 10.96
N LEU A 34 -14.74 7.64 10.47
CA LEU A 34 -13.77 6.56 10.46
C LEU A 34 -12.45 7.17 9.97
N ALA A 35 -11.47 7.27 10.87
CA ALA A 35 -10.09 7.23 10.42
C ALA A 35 -9.99 5.85 9.75
N VAL A 36 -10.17 5.82 8.43
CA VAL A 36 -9.69 4.72 7.61
C VAL A 36 -8.21 4.69 7.94
N THR A 37 -7.85 3.78 8.83
CA THR A 37 -6.49 3.30 8.91
C THR A 37 -6.14 2.97 7.48
N SER A 38 -5.23 3.76 6.92
CA SER A 38 -4.57 3.47 5.65
C SER A 38 -3.79 2.15 5.84
N GLU A 39 -4.52 1.04 5.96
CA GLU A 39 -3.98 -0.26 5.63
C GLU A 39 -3.61 -0.15 4.17
N SER A 40 -2.30 -0.25 3.97
CA SER A 40 -1.56 -0.29 2.71
C SER A 40 -2.20 -1.21 1.67
N GLN A 41 -3.34 -0.82 1.10
CA GLN A 41 -3.86 -1.43 -0.10
C GLN A 41 -2.90 -1.04 -1.22
N ALA A 42 -2.33 -2.04 -1.87
CA ALA A 42 -1.42 -1.82 -2.98
C ALA A 42 -2.11 -0.95 -4.02
N ALA A 43 -1.39 0.03 -4.55
CA ALA A 43 -1.89 0.89 -5.61
C ALA A 43 -2.36 0.04 -6.80
N PRO A 44 -3.45 0.40 -7.47
CA PRO A 44 -3.86 -0.27 -8.70
C PRO A 44 -2.75 -0.20 -9.76
N ILE A 45 -2.56 -1.31 -10.48
CA ILE A 45 -1.65 -1.40 -11.62
C ILE A 45 -2.52 -1.41 -12.87
N ASP A 46 -2.27 -0.50 -13.81
CA ASP A 46 -2.97 -0.46 -15.09
C ASP A 46 -2.73 -1.76 -15.88
N GLU A 47 -3.75 -2.29 -16.55
CA GLU A 47 -3.62 -3.49 -17.39
C GLU A 47 -2.59 -3.28 -18.49
N ALA A 48 -2.45 -2.05 -18.99
CA ALA A 48 -1.48 -1.67 -20.00
C ALA A 48 -0.13 -1.20 -19.43
N ALA A 49 0.07 -1.25 -18.10
CA ALA A 49 1.32 -0.75 -17.50
C ALA A 49 2.53 -1.64 -17.84
N LEU A 50 2.33 -2.94 -18.03
CA LEU A 50 3.42 -3.88 -18.33
C LEU A 50 3.72 -3.93 -19.83
N SER A 51 5.00 -3.95 -20.18
CA SER A 51 5.44 -3.96 -21.57
C SER A 51 5.16 -5.32 -22.23
N ASN A 52 4.51 -5.32 -23.40
CA ASN A 52 4.29 -6.52 -24.19
C ASN A 52 5.47 -6.77 -25.14
N TYR A 53 6.50 -7.45 -24.63
CA TYR A 53 7.70 -7.77 -25.39
C TYR A 53 7.43 -8.82 -26.47
N SER A 54 7.72 -8.43 -27.71
CA SER A 54 7.82 -9.33 -28.86
C SER A 54 9.04 -8.94 -29.69
N ARG A 55 9.61 -9.89 -30.44
CA ARG A 55 10.75 -9.60 -31.33
C ARG A 55 10.40 -8.57 -32.41
N ALA A 56 9.13 -8.48 -32.80
CA ALA A 56 8.65 -7.47 -33.75
C ALA A 56 8.66 -6.05 -33.18
N ASN A 57 8.24 -5.89 -31.91
CA ASN A 57 8.12 -4.58 -31.28
C ASN A 57 9.44 -4.13 -30.60
N TYR A 58 10.26 -5.07 -30.15
CA TYR A 58 11.49 -4.83 -29.39
C TYR A 58 12.71 -5.58 -29.95
N PRO A 59 13.04 -5.46 -31.25
CA PRO A 59 14.13 -6.23 -31.86
C PRO A 59 15.47 -5.99 -31.15
N ARG A 60 15.78 -4.72 -30.82
CA ARG A 60 17.01 -4.34 -30.11
C ARG A 60 17.13 -4.98 -28.73
N THR A 61 16.03 -5.07 -27.98
CA THR A 61 16.02 -5.71 -26.66
C THR A 61 16.30 -7.20 -26.79
N TYR A 62 15.67 -7.88 -27.75
CA TYR A 62 15.93 -9.29 -28.02
C TYR A 62 17.36 -9.55 -28.50
N ASP A 63 17.94 -8.66 -29.30
CA ASP A 63 19.32 -8.80 -29.79
C ASP A 63 20.35 -8.57 -28.68
N THR A 64 20.05 -7.68 -27.73
CA THR A 64 20.95 -7.32 -26.63
C THR A 64 20.86 -8.29 -25.45
N TRP A 65 19.66 -8.74 -25.12
CA TRP A 65 19.39 -9.55 -23.93
C TRP A 65 19.18 -11.04 -24.23
N GLY A 66 18.86 -11.39 -25.48
CA GLY A 66 18.41 -12.73 -25.85
C GLY A 66 17.00 -13.02 -25.34
N GLU A 67 16.46 -14.18 -25.71
CA GLU A 67 15.11 -14.60 -25.31
C GLU A 67 15.00 -14.78 -23.79
N ASP A 68 15.94 -15.53 -23.20
CA ASP A 68 16.03 -15.72 -21.75
C ASP A 68 16.20 -14.39 -21.00
N GLY A 69 16.91 -13.43 -21.60
CA GLY A 69 17.07 -12.10 -21.02
C GLY A 69 15.78 -11.31 -20.97
N VAL A 70 15.02 -11.32 -22.07
CA VAL A 70 13.71 -10.69 -22.15
C VAL A 70 12.71 -11.31 -21.17
N ASP A 71 12.75 -12.63 -20.97
CA ASP A 71 11.86 -13.28 -20.01
C ASP A 71 12.18 -12.89 -18.55
N ARG A 72 13.47 -12.77 -18.21
CA ARG A 72 13.88 -12.20 -16.91
C ARG A 72 13.45 -10.74 -16.77
N ILE A 73 13.49 -9.94 -17.84
CA ILE A 73 13.01 -8.56 -17.82
C ILE A 73 11.51 -8.52 -17.49
N LYS A 74 10.68 -9.34 -18.16
CA LYS A 74 9.23 -9.42 -17.88
C LYS A 74 8.95 -9.77 -16.43
N GLU A 75 9.68 -10.73 -15.86
CA GLU A 75 9.53 -11.10 -14.46
C GLU A 75 9.92 -9.95 -13.52
N ARG A 76 11.03 -9.28 -13.81
CA ARG A 76 11.49 -8.10 -13.06
C ARG A 76 10.51 -6.96 -13.13
N GLU A 77 9.89 -6.70 -14.27
CA GLU A 77 8.86 -5.67 -14.42
C GLU A 77 7.65 -5.92 -13.52
N ARG A 78 7.15 -7.17 -13.51
CA ARG A 78 6.05 -7.55 -12.63
C ARG A 78 6.43 -7.40 -11.14
N ALA A 79 7.63 -7.81 -10.76
CA ALA A 79 8.10 -7.69 -9.39
C ALA A 79 8.21 -6.22 -8.96
N ALA A 80 8.80 -5.38 -9.82
CA ALA A 80 8.95 -3.94 -9.57
C ALA A 80 7.59 -3.23 -9.46
N ALA A 81 6.65 -3.52 -10.37
CA ALA A 81 5.30 -2.96 -10.35
C ALA A 81 4.58 -3.28 -9.02
N ASN A 82 4.64 -4.55 -8.60
CA ASN A 82 4.05 -4.99 -7.34
C ASN A 82 4.70 -4.34 -6.11
N GLN A 83 6.02 -4.18 -6.12
CA GLN A 83 6.73 -3.56 -5.01
C GLN A 83 6.39 -2.07 -4.90
N VAL A 84 6.40 -1.34 -6.02
CA VAL A 84 6.04 0.08 -6.07
C VAL A 84 4.58 0.29 -5.68
N ALA A 85 3.67 -0.58 -6.13
CA ALA A 85 2.27 -0.54 -5.72
C ALA A 85 2.11 -0.65 -4.20
N ARG A 86 2.95 -1.44 -3.52
CA ARG A 86 2.94 -1.62 -2.06
C ARG A 86 3.74 -0.57 -1.28
N SER A 87 4.41 0.35 -1.96
CA SER A 87 5.28 1.35 -1.30
C SER A 87 4.53 2.42 -0.51
N GLY A 88 3.24 2.64 -0.82
CA GLY A 88 2.48 3.80 -0.34
C GLY A 88 2.91 5.14 -0.97
N GLN A 89 3.88 5.13 -1.88
CA GLN A 89 4.40 6.31 -2.58
C GLN A 89 3.88 6.44 -4.02
N CYS A 90 3.08 5.47 -4.48
CA CYS A 90 2.43 5.41 -5.77
C CYS A 90 0.91 5.39 -5.56
N ASP A 91 0.18 6.16 -6.35
CA ASP A 91 -1.28 6.23 -6.38
C ASP A 91 -1.88 5.24 -7.39
N ARG A 92 -1.27 5.13 -8.57
CA ARG A 92 -1.56 4.14 -9.60
C ARG A 92 -0.32 3.91 -10.46
N VAL A 93 0.05 2.67 -10.72
CA VAL A 93 1.12 2.35 -11.67
C VAL A 93 0.57 2.46 -13.09
N THR A 94 1.14 3.36 -13.89
CA THR A 94 0.68 3.67 -15.25
C THR A 94 1.59 3.11 -16.33
N TYR A 95 2.89 2.96 -16.05
CA TYR A 95 3.84 2.44 -17.03
C TYR A 95 5.04 1.78 -16.36
N VAL A 96 5.51 0.67 -16.92
CA VAL A 96 6.66 -0.11 -16.46
C VAL A 96 7.52 -0.46 -17.66
N GLY A 97 8.83 -0.22 -17.55
CA GLY A 97 9.75 -0.53 -18.63
C GLY A 97 11.19 -0.73 -18.18
N LEU A 98 11.97 -1.40 -19.03
CA LEU A 98 13.41 -1.54 -18.87
C LEU A 98 14.12 -0.18 -18.98
N SER A 99 14.93 0.16 -17.97
CA SER A 99 15.83 1.31 -18.04
C SER A 99 17.09 0.94 -18.81
N GLU A 100 17.12 1.21 -20.12
CA GLU A 100 18.30 0.90 -20.97
C GLU A 100 19.58 1.61 -20.51
N GLN A 101 19.47 2.77 -19.83
CA GLN A 101 20.63 3.55 -19.37
C GLN A 101 21.22 3.03 -18.04
N GLU A 102 20.38 2.42 -17.20
CA GLU A 102 20.77 1.95 -15.86
C GLU A 102 20.92 0.41 -15.82
N SER A 103 20.56 -0.28 -16.91
CA SER A 103 20.67 -1.73 -17.03
C SER A 103 21.92 -2.14 -17.79
N SER A 104 22.63 -3.14 -17.27
CA SER A 104 23.82 -3.71 -17.88
C SER A 104 23.58 -5.19 -18.23
N PRO A 105 23.42 -5.53 -19.51
CA PRO A 105 23.28 -6.91 -19.93
C PRO A 105 24.52 -7.74 -19.58
N PRO A 106 24.38 -9.05 -19.25
CA PRO A 106 23.13 -9.78 -19.12
C PRO A 106 22.59 -9.83 -17.68
N ASN A 107 23.22 -9.17 -16.71
CA ASN A 107 22.97 -9.48 -15.30
C ASN A 107 22.18 -8.41 -14.55
N GLU A 108 22.36 -7.14 -14.92
CA GLU A 108 21.80 -6.02 -14.20
C GLU A 108 20.58 -5.47 -14.92
N ILE A 109 19.39 -5.85 -14.46
CA ILE A 109 18.11 -5.38 -14.98
C ILE A 109 17.58 -4.34 -14.02
N VAL A 110 17.50 -3.08 -14.47
CA VAL A 110 16.86 -1.99 -13.74
C VAL A 110 15.59 -1.61 -14.47
N VAL A 111 14.46 -1.72 -13.78
CA VAL A 111 13.14 -1.36 -14.30
C VAL A 111 12.76 -0.01 -13.75
N TYR A 112 12.21 0.87 -14.59
CA TYR A 112 11.53 2.05 -14.11
C TYR A 112 10.01 1.84 -14.05
N VAL A 113 9.40 2.36 -12.98
CA VAL A 113 7.95 2.34 -12.77
C VAL A 113 7.47 3.77 -12.64
N ASP A 114 6.57 4.16 -13.54
CA ASP A 114 5.90 5.46 -13.52
C ASP A 114 4.53 5.35 -12.85
N CYS A 115 4.27 6.31 -11.98
CA CYS A 115 3.02 6.46 -11.28
C CYS A 115 2.23 7.68 -11.78
N GLU A 116 0.91 7.65 -11.61
CA GLU A 116 -0.01 8.74 -11.98
C GLU A 116 0.36 10.06 -11.25
N ASN A 117 0.83 9.97 -10.00
CA ASN A 117 1.36 11.10 -9.22
C ASN A 117 2.70 11.67 -9.72
N LYS A 118 3.18 11.23 -10.90
CA LYS A 118 4.44 11.67 -11.55
C LYS A 118 5.71 11.23 -10.83
N ASN A 119 5.60 10.32 -9.86
CA ASN A 119 6.77 9.67 -9.29
C ASN A 119 7.28 8.60 -10.26
N ARG A 120 8.60 8.58 -10.46
CA ARG A 120 9.29 7.50 -11.15
C ARG A 120 10.20 6.79 -10.16
N PHE A 121 10.08 5.47 -10.11
CA PHE A 121 10.92 4.60 -9.31
C PHE A 121 11.87 3.85 -10.22
N TYR A 122 13.09 3.60 -9.75
CA TYR A 122 14.05 2.74 -10.40
C TYR A 122 14.28 1.54 -9.48
N VAL A 123 13.97 0.35 -9.97
CA VAL A 123 13.95 -0.87 -9.18
C VAL A 123 14.90 -1.86 -9.86
N GLY A 124 16.06 -2.05 -9.24
CA GLY A 124 17.01 -3.09 -9.59
C GLY A 124 16.96 -4.27 -8.63
N SER A 125 17.94 -5.16 -8.73
CA SER A 125 18.08 -6.32 -7.84
C SER A 125 18.21 -5.92 -6.37
N TYR A 126 18.85 -4.78 -6.06
CA TYR A 126 19.02 -4.31 -4.68
C TYR A 126 17.68 -3.86 -4.08
N GLU A 127 16.93 -3.04 -4.79
CA GLU A 127 15.65 -2.50 -4.33
C GLU A 127 14.63 -3.62 -4.06
N LEU A 128 14.59 -4.65 -4.91
CA LEU A 128 13.71 -5.82 -4.73
C LEU A 128 13.97 -6.59 -3.42
N THR A 129 15.15 -6.44 -2.80
CA THR A 129 15.46 -7.06 -1.50
C THR A 129 15.05 -6.19 -0.30
N LYS A 130 14.59 -4.96 -0.53
CA LYS A 130 14.21 -4.00 0.52
C LYS A 130 12.71 -3.93 0.69
N GLU A 131 12.30 -3.46 1.85
CA GLU A 131 10.89 -3.16 2.11
C GLU A 131 10.39 -2.06 1.15
N PRO A 132 9.12 -2.13 0.69
CA PRO A 132 8.58 -1.24 -0.33
C PRO A 132 8.70 0.26 -0.04
N TRP A 133 8.70 0.68 1.23
CA TRP A 133 8.78 2.09 1.62
C TRP A 133 10.20 2.68 1.54
N PHE A 134 11.24 1.87 1.29
CA PHE A 134 12.62 2.36 1.08
C PHE A 134 12.91 2.78 -0.37
N LEU A 135 11.93 2.64 -1.27
CA LEU A 135 12.12 2.98 -2.67
C LEU A 135 12.40 4.47 -2.83
N LYS A 136 13.47 4.79 -3.56
CA LYS A 136 13.86 6.17 -3.84
C LYS A 136 13.03 6.69 -5.02
N VAL A 137 12.21 7.69 -4.75
CA VAL A 137 11.47 8.43 -5.79
C VAL A 137 12.43 9.36 -6.53
N ARG A 138 12.47 9.29 -7.86
CA ARG A 138 12.96 10.37 -8.72
C ARG A 138 11.75 11.06 -9.36
N LYS A 139 11.58 12.35 -9.14
CA LYS A 139 10.52 13.11 -9.82
C LYS A 139 10.93 13.33 -11.28
N LYS A 140 10.01 13.04 -12.21
CA LYS A 140 10.19 13.33 -13.62
C LYS A 140 10.15 14.85 -13.83
N ILE A 141 11.28 15.45 -14.20
CA ILE A 141 11.36 16.86 -14.59
C ILE A 141 11.02 16.92 -16.09
N TYR A 142 10.01 17.71 -16.45
CA TYR A 142 9.58 17.93 -17.83
C TYR A 142 10.32 19.13 -18.43
#